data_AF-A0A0E3BDX7-F1
#
_entry.id   AF-A0A0E3BDX7-F1
#
_cell.length_a   1.000
_cell.length_b   1.000
_cell.length_c   1.000
_cell.angle_alpha   90.00
_cell.angle_beta   90.00
_cell.angle_gamma   90.00
#
_symmetry.space_group_name_H-M   'P 1'
#
loop_
_entity.id
_entity.type
_entity.pdbx_description
1 polymer ?
#
loop_
_entity_poly.entity_id
_entity_poly.type
_entity_poly.pdbx_seq_one_letter_code
_entity_poly.pdbx_strand_id
1 'polypeptide(L)'
;MDEIDGSIIVLDVFDIDEYSLNPRKKANSQRAEIKASMKVDGITNMFSVTRRNPTEKYFPYGGGNTRVEIAKELVNEGVEKLRRIHVVTRKWPGEAAVIAAHLSENDNRSDISFWERAQGVMNYKREIEKQTAKSFSATELNKALKEVGLSYGVRMVQNFIFAVENLGLIGPWLQAYDVNTTIRPTVAALQDIAAKFDKRDEVKEAIEEIFLMHATDLEAMEQANSEADPASRTEVKLDVQSLLTQIQSVSSKHFGIAADHIESVVQSYLQDPKLSVDDMRSIESANKKEQQQAKQAPLAGMLASAKSSASPANKSAASKADKQGAEAGPVDKLAAFSARLSQNLVDLNVVVPLSDFVKPVPGLPYGFMADIPERMSYLGDQKLSEDLETLRVYLWPFLATQTGQCNANLLSKCDPESRWVKAIQAGVDTFRQECTDRAILCGKNGQLYVTSDHYGYLFGNAAVARCLSALMQTLAEFNIAVQEDSREAYKPLFTE
;
A
#
# COMPACT_ATOMS: atom_id res chain seq x y z
N MET A 1 -3.63 35.40 39.12
CA MET A 1 -4.52 34.69 40.08
C MET A 1 -4.22 33.23 39.90
N ASP A 2 -3.85 32.53 40.97
CA ASP A 2 -3.68 31.07 40.92
C ASP A 2 -5.02 30.43 40.55
N GLU A 3 -4.98 29.47 39.64
CA GLU A 3 -6.19 28.79 39.19
C GLU A 3 -6.73 27.89 40.28
N ILE A 4 -7.98 28.10 40.66
CA ILE A 4 -8.67 27.30 41.67
C ILE A 4 -9.35 26.14 40.97
N ASP A 5 -8.83 24.93 41.19
CA ASP A 5 -9.37 23.69 40.61
C ASP A 5 -10.88 23.54 40.87
N GLY A 6 -11.63 23.21 39.83
CA GLY A 6 -13.09 23.05 39.89
C GLY A 6 -13.89 24.35 39.78
N SER A 7 -13.25 25.52 39.62
CA SER A 7 -13.98 26.78 39.49
C SER A 7 -14.64 26.94 38.13
N ILE A 8 -15.86 27.43 38.09
CA ILE A 8 -16.55 27.79 36.85
C ILE A 8 -16.13 29.20 36.45
N ILE A 9 -15.61 29.35 35.24
CA ILE A 9 -15.25 30.66 34.67
C ILE A 9 -15.93 30.84 33.30
N VAL A 10 -15.99 32.10 32.85
CA VAL A 10 -16.47 32.45 31.52
C VAL A 10 -15.27 32.88 30.68
N LEU A 11 -15.02 32.15 29.60
CA LEU A 11 -13.94 32.41 28.66
C LEU A 11 -14.51 32.87 27.32
N ASP A 12 -13.74 33.70 26.61
CA ASP A 12 -13.91 33.83 25.17
C ASP A 12 -13.52 32.50 24.53
N VAL A 13 -14.34 31.98 23.61
CA VAL A 13 -14.05 30.72 22.92
C VAL A 13 -12.71 30.75 22.18
N PHE A 14 -12.26 31.93 21.73
CA PHE A 14 -10.97 32.09 21.06
C PHE A 14 -9.77 32.12 22.02
N ASP A 15 -10.01 32.18 23.33
CA ASP A 15 -8.99 31.98 24.38
C ASP A 15 -8.83 30.49 24.75
N ILE A 16 -9.51 29.60 24.03
CA ILE A 16 -9.44 28.16 24.20
C ILE A 16 -8.98 27.51 22.90
N ASP A 17 -7.82 26.87 22.92
CA ASP A 17 -7.32 26.08 21.81
C ASP A 17 -7.72 24.60 21.95
N GLU A 18 -7.78 23.89 20.83
CA GLU A 18 -7.94 22.44 20.84
C GLU A 18 -6.69 21.80 21.47
N TYR A 19 -6.88 20.71 22.21
CA TYR A 19 -5.74 19.95 22.72
C TYR A 19 -5.03 19.19 21.58
N SER A 20 -3.76 19.54 21.31
CA SER A 20 -3.00 19.05 20.15
C SER A 20 -2.59 17.57 20.23
N LEU A 21 -2.47 17.01 21.43
CA LEU A 21 -2.15 15.59 21.63
C LEU A 21 -3.40 14.73 21.85
N ASN A 22 -4.58 15.20 21.42
CA ASN A 22 -5.78 14.38 21.45
C ASN A 22 -5.55 13.10 20.61
N PRO A 23 -5.71 11.90 21.20
CA PRO A 23 -5.50 10.65 20.48
C PRO A 23 -6.41 10.51 19.25
N ARG A 24 -7.64 11.06 19.31
CA ARG A 24 -8.59 10.99 18.21
C ARG A 24 -8.30 12.08 17.18
N LYS A 25 -8.01 11.66 15.96
CA LYS A 25 -7.74 12.54 14.81
C LYS A 25 -8.88 12.55 13.80
N LYS A 26 -9.65 11.47 13.70
CA LYS A 26 -10.82 11.42 12.81
C LYS A 26 -11.90 12.40 13.28
N ALA A 27 -12.65 12.96 12.33
CA ALA A 27 -13.78 13.82 12.63
C ALA A 27 -14.81 13.05 13.47
N ASN A 28 -15.37 13.73 14.46
CA ASN A 28 -16.41 13.14 15.31
C ASN A 28 -17.64 12.79 14.45
N SER A 29 -18.08 11.53 14.46
CA SER A 29 -19.26 11.08 13.69
C SER A 29 -20.54 11.85 14.06
N GLN A 30 -20.65 12.31 15.31
CA GLN A 30 -21.76 13.09 15.82
C GLN A 30 -21.56 14.61 15.66
N ARG A 31 -20.51 15.07 14.94
CA ARG A 31 -20.19 16.50 14.81
C ARG A 31 -21.38 17.32 14.30
N ALA A 32 -22.11 16.81 13.31
CA ALA A 32 -23.27 17.51 12.74
C ALA A 32 -24.41 17.67 13.76
N GLU A 33 -24.73 16.61 14.50
CA GLU A 33 -25.75 16.63 15.56
C GLU A 33 -25.34 17.56 16.71
N ILE A 34 -24.07 17.49 17.14
CA ILE A 34 -23.52 18.36 18.18
C ILE A 34 -23.59 19.83 17.72
N LYS A 35 -23.24 20.13 16.45
CA LYS A 35 -23.32 21.49 15.90
C LYS A 35 -24.76 22.00 15.86
N ALA A 36 -25.70 21.18 15.42
CA ALA A 36 -27.12 21.54 15.38
C ALA A 36 -27.66 21.84 16.80
N SER A 37 -27.39 20.97 17.78
CA SER A 37 -27.78 21.20 19.17
C SER A 37 -27.11 22.45 19.75
N MET A 38 -25.79 22.63 19.56
CA MET A 38 -25.09 23.81 20.07
C MET A 38 -25.59 25.12 19.46
N LYS A 39 -26.02 25.11 18.20
CA LYS A 39 -26.61 26.27 17.53
C LYS A 39 -27.93 26.68 18.18
N VAL A 40 -28.75 25.73 18.64
CA VAL A 40 -30.06 26.00 19.27
C VAL A 40 -29.91 26.24 20.78
N ASP A 41 -29.25 25.36 21.49
CA ASP A 41 -29.24 25.31 22.97
C ASP A 41 -27.97 25.91 23.59
N GLY A 42 -26.93 26.15 22.80
CA GLY A 42 -25.60 26.49 23.32
C GLY A 42 -24.87 25.26 23.89
N ILE A 43 -23.88 25.49 24.75
CA ILE A 43 -23.16 24.40 25.43
C ILE A 43 -23.92 24.03 26.71
N THR A 44 -24.65 22.92 26.66
CA THR A 44 -25.47 22.43 27.78
C THR A 44 -24.64 21.74 28.86
N ASN A 45 -23.64 20.95 28.45
CA ASN A 45 -22.72 20.25 29.34
C ASN A 45 -21.38 20.97 29.37
N MET A 46 -21.09 21.67 30.47
CA MET A 46 -19.79 22.29 30.71
C MET A 46 -18.68 21.25 30.63
N PHE A 47 -17.55 21.62 30.02
CA PHE A 47 -16.35 20.79 29.98
C PHE A 47 -15.23 21.42 30.79
N SER A 48 -14.27 20.58 31.16
CA SER A 48 -13.11 21.02 31.92
C SER A 48 -12.01 21.55 31.00
N VAL A 49 -11.38 22.66 31.37
CA VAL A 49 -10.22 23.26 30.68
C VAL A 49 -9.03 23.40 31.62
N THR A 50 -7.83 23.36 31.07
CA THR A 50 -6.57 23.59 31.80
C THR A 50 -5.60 24.37 30.90
N ARG A 51 -4.49 24.84 31.46
CA ARG A 51 -3.38 25.47 30.69
C ARG A 51 -2.06 25.22 31.39
N ARG A 52 -0.95 25.19 30.64
CA ARG A 52 0.37 24.85 31.19
C ARG A 52 0.93 25.95 32.09
N ASN A 53 0.61 27.20 31.77
CA ASN A 53 1.00 28.37 32.55
C ASN A 53 -0.01 29.52 32.34
N PRO A 54 0.01 30.56 33.19
CA PRO A 54 -0.97 31.65 33.13
C PRO A 54 -0.96 32.53 31.87
N THR A 55 0.08 32.44 31.03
CA THR A 55 0.20 33.22 29.78
C THR A 55 -0.27 32.46 28.55
N GLU A 56 -0.47 31.16 28.65
CA GLU A 56 -1.05 30.34 27.60
C GLU A 56 -2.57 30.40 27.60
N LYS A 57 -3.14 30.12 26.43
CA LYS A 57 -4.56 29.84 26.26
C LYS A 57 -4.95 28.55 26.97
N TYR A 58 -6.24 28.45 27.29
CA TYR A 58 -6.81 27.22 27.82
C TYR A 58 -6.93 26.16 26.74
N PHE A 59 -6.97 24.90 27.14
CA PHE A 59 -7.37 23.80 26.27
C PHE A 59 -8.15 22.76 27.09
N PRO A 60 -8.97 21.90 26.45
CA PRO A 60 -9.77 20.93 27.16
C PRO A 60 -8.93 19.89 27.92
N TYR A 61 -9.31 19.60 29.17
CA TYR A 61 -8.61 18.64 30.05
C TYR A 61 -8.94 17.17 29.72
N GLY A 62 -10.17 16.87 29.32
CA GLY A 62 -10.63 15.53 28.98
C GLY A 62 -11.87 15.61 28.10
N GLY A 63 -11.70 15.33 26.81
CA GLY A 63 -12.72 15.61 25.79
C GLY A 63 -12.98 17.11 25.61
N GLY A 64 -13.79 17.48 24.63
CA GLY A 64 -14.21 18.87 24.40
C GLY A 64 -13.59 19.57 23.19
N ASN A 65 -12.57 19.01 22.54
CA ASN A 65 -11.99 19.58 21.30
C ASN A 65 -13.07 19.86 20.25
N THR A 66 -13.95 18.88 19.96
CA THR A 66 -15.04 19.05 19.00
C THR A 66 -16.00 20.17 19.41
N ARG A 67 -16.26 20.36 20.71
CA ARG A 67 -17.14 21.45 21.18
C ARG A 67 -16.47 22.81 21.00
N VAL A 68 -15.17 22.92 21.28
CA VAL A 68 -14.39 24.14 21.06
C VAL A 68 -14.37 24.50 19.57
N GLU A 69 -14.06 23.53 18.72
CA GLU A 69 -14.02 23.67 17.26
C GLU A 69 -15.39 24.15 16.71
N ILE A 70 -16.47 23.46 17.08
CA ILE A 70 -17.83 23.82 16.68
C ILE A 70 -18.23 25.20 17.22
N ALA A 71 -17.88 25.53 18.46
CA ALA A 71 -18.21 26.83 19.04
C ALA A 71 -17.51 27.98 18.28
N LYS A 72 -16.21 27.83 17.95
CA LYS A 72 -15.49 28.80 17.10
C LYS A 72 -16.14 28.94 15.73
N GLU A 73 -16.48 27.81 15.10
CA GLU A 73 -17.17 27.79 13.80
C GLU A 73 -18.51 28.54 13.85
N LEU A 74 -19.37 28.23 14.83
CA LEU A 74 -20.68 28.86 14.98
C LEU A 74 -20.57 30.35 15.32
N VAL A 75 -19.58 30.77 16.10
CA VAL A 75 -19.34 32.20 16.37
C VAL A 75 -18.95 32.94 15.09
N ASN A 76 -18.08 32.36 14.26
CA ASN A 76 -17.75 32.92 12.95
C ASN A 76 -18.96 32.95 12.00
N GLU A 77 -19.93 32.05 12.17
CA GLU A 77 -21.24 32.07 11.48
C GLU A 77 -22.25 33.07 12.09
N GLY A 78 -21.89 33.83 13.13
CA GLY A 78 -22.72 34.86 13.75
C GLY A 78 -23.54 34.39 14.97
N VAL A 79 -23.26 33.21 15.52
CA VAL A 79 -23.92 32.71 16.74
C VAL A 79 -23.23 33.27 17.99
N GLU A 80 -23.46 34.55 18.27
CA GLU A 80 -22.77 35.31 19.33
C GLU A 80 -22.92 34.73 20.76
N LYS A 81 -24.00 33.99 21.05
CA LYS A 81 -24.20 33.34 22.36
C LYS A 81 -23.12 32.30 22.69
N LEU A 82 -22.37 31.82 21.70
CA LEU A 82 -21.26 30.88 21.88
C LEU A 82 -19.90 31.57 22.00
N ARG A 83 -19.83 32.91 21.92
CA ARG A 83 -18.58 33.66 22.07
C ARG A 83 -18.03 33.57 23.49
N ARG A 84 -18.92 33.58 24.48
CA ARG A 84 -18.61 33.56 25.90
C ARG A 84 -19.17 32.29 26.51
N ILE A 85 -18.31 31.32 26.83
CA ILE A 85 -18.75 30.00 27.28
C ILE A 85 -18.35 29.72 28.72
N HIS A 86 -19.22 29.02 29.44
CA HIS A 86 -18.95 28.55 30.80
C HIS A 86 -18.13 27.25 30.74
N VAL A 87 -16.99 27.24 31.44
CA VAL A 87 -16.09 26.09 31.54
C VAL A 87 -15.64 25.88 32.98
N VAL A 88 -15.27 24.65 33.29
CA VAL A 88 -14.71 24.28 34.60
C VAL A 88 -13.20 24.30 34.51
N THR A 89 -12.53 25.04 35.37
CA THR A 89 -11.05 25.06 35.41
C THR A 89 -10.51 23.82 36.09
N ARG A 90 -9.39 23.32 35.56
CA ARG A 90 -8.57 22.27 36.16
C ARG A 90 -7.16 22.79 36.32
N LYS A 91 -6.61 22.67 37.53
CA LYS A 91 -5.20 22.97 37.76
C LYS A 91 -4.34 22.07 36.87
N TRP A 92 -3.31 22.63 36.23
CA TRP A 92 -2.40 21.87 35.37
C TRP A 92 -1.85 20.60 36.06
N PRO A 93 -2.25 19.40 35.63
CA PRO A 93 -1.84 18.16 36.26
C PRO A 93 -0.61 17.53 35.59
N GLY A 94 -0.07 18.17 34.56
CA GLY A 94 0.99 17.63 33.71
C GLY A 94 0.44 16.98 32.43
N GLU A 95 1.30 16.93 31.41
CA GLU A 95 0.91 16.53 30.05
C GLU A 95 0.37 15.09 30.01
N ALA A 96 1.07 14.15 30.65
CA ALA A 96 0.66 12.75 30.73
C ALA A 96 -0.75 12.56 31.31
N ALA A 97 -1.11 13.32 32.35
CA ALA A 97 -2.44 13.23 32.95
C ALA A 97 -3.54 13.72 31.99
N VAL A 98 -3.27 14.77 31.21
CA VAL A 98 -4.20 15.27 30.19
C VAL A 98 -4.36 14.25 29.05
N ILE A 99 -3.28 13.66 28.55
CA ILE A 99 -3.35 12.59 27.53
C ILE A 99 -4.20 11.42 28.04
N ALA A 100 -3.98 10.99 29.29
CA ALA A 100 -4.75 9.90 29.89
C ALA A 100 -6.25 10.24 30.02
N ALA A 101 -6.59 11.47 30.39
CA ALA A 101 -7.96 11.93 30.48
C ALA A 101 -8.66 11.95 29.10
N HIS A 102 -7.98 12.39 28.04
CA HIS A 102 -8.51 12.32 26.67
C HIS A 102 -8.64 10.87 26.18
N LEU A 103 -7.67 9.99 26.46
CA LEU A 103 -7.77 8.57 26.15
C LEU A 103 -8.99 7.92 26.82
N SER A 104 -9.17 8.16 28.12
CA SER A 104 -10.27 7.57 28.89
C SER A 104 -11.64 8.03 28.38
N GLU A 105 -11.77 9.31 28.05
CA GLU A 105 -13.02 9.86 27.48
C GLU A 105 -13.32 9.28 26.10
N ASN A 106 -12.29 9.16 25.24
CA ASN A 106 -12.46 8.62 23.89
C ASN A 106 -12.78 7.10 23.92
N ASP A 107 -12.17 6.33 24.83
CA ASP A 107 -12.48 4.91 24.98
C ASP A 107 -13.94 4.65 25.36
N ASN A 108 -14.52 5.53 26.19
CA ASN A 108 -15.94 5.46 26.55
C ASN A 108 -16.90 5.80 25.40
N ARG A 109 -16.42 6.49 24.35
CA ARG A 109 -17.24 6.93 23.21
C ARG A 109 -17.29 5.94 22.06
N SER A 110 -16.59 4.81 22.17
CA SER A 110 -16.58 3.68 21.21
C SER A 110 -16.10 4.00 19.78
N ASP A 111 -15.68 5.22 19.48
CA ASP A 111 -15.30 5.69 18.13
C ASP A 111 -13.79 5.79 17.89
N ILE A 112 -12.97 5.57 18.91
CA ILE A 112 -11.50 5.61 18.78
C ILE A 112 -10.96 4.31 18.16
N SER A 113 -10.16 4.45 17.11
CA SER A 113 -9.52 3.34 16.40
C SER A 113 -8.39 2.69 17.21
N PHE A 114 -7.96 1.49 16.81
CA PHE A 114 -6.77 0.85 17.41
C PHE A 114 -5.53 1.74 17.29
N TRP A 115 -5.32 2.35 16.12
CA TRP A 115 -4.17 3.23 15.86
C TRP A 115 -4.16 4.48 16.72
N GLU A 116 -5.31 5.15 16.86
CA GLU A 116 -5.44 6.34 17.70
C GLU A 116 -5.17 6.01 19.19
N ARG A 117 -5.66 4.86 19.68
CA ARG A 117 -5.30 4.37 21.02
C ARG A 117 -3.79 4.14 21.14
N ALA A 118 -3.18 3.50 20.15
CA ALA A 118 -1.75 3.21 20.14
C ALA A 118 -0.91 4.49 20.18
N GLN A 119 -1.25 5.48 19.34
CA GLN A 119 -0.61 6.79 19.34
C GLN A 119 -0.78 7.53 20.67
N GLY A 120 -1.99 7.53 21.24
CA GLY A 120 -2.25 8.14 22.54
C GLY A 120 -1.44 7.49 23.67
N VAL A 121 -1.38 6.16 23.72
CA VAL A 121 -0.58 5.41 24.69
C VAL A 121 0.92 5.68 24.53
N MET A 122 1.41 5.80 23.30
CA MET A 122 2.82 6.13 23.06
C MET A 122 3.16 7.58 23.37
N ASN A 123 2.25 8.53 23.14
CA ASN A 123 2.42 9.91 23.59
C ASN A 123 2.41 9.98 25.13
N TYR A 124 1.51 9.25 25.79
CA TYR A 124 1.50 9.12 27.25
C TYR A 124 2.84 8.56 27.75
N LYS A 125 3.32 7.45 27.17
CA LYS A 125 4.64 6.85 27.47
C LYS A 125 5.74 7.90 27.37
N ARG A 126 5.81 8.62 26.24
CA ARG A 126 6.86 9.62 26.00
C ARG A 126 6.86 10.74 27.05
N GLU A 127 5.67 11.20 27.47
CA GLU A 127 5.55 12.25 28.49
C GLU A 127 5.85 11.76 29.91
N ILE A 128 5.45 10.56 30.31
CA ILE A 128 5.84 10.01 31.62
C ILE A 128 7.34 9.72 31.70
N GLU A 129 7.95 9.26 30.59
CA GLU A 129 9.38 9.01 30.53
C GLU A 129 10.17 10.31 30.66
N LYS A 130 9.69 11.39 30.02
CA LYS A 130 10.25 12.74 30.17
C LYS A 130 10.12 13.28 31.58
N GLN A 131 8.98 13.09 32.24
CA GLN A 131 8.74 13.57 33.60
C GLN A 131 9.56 12.82 34.66
N THR A 132 9.78 11.52 34.46
CA THR A 132 10.49 10.66 35.42
C THR A 132 11.96 10.44 35.08
N ALA A 133 12.41 10.89 33.91
CA ALA A 133 13.73 10.62 33.34
C ALA A 133 14.09 9.11 33.32
N LYS A 134 13.08 8.26 33.08
CA LYS A 134 13.20 6.79 33.09
C LYS A 134 12.49 6.22 31.87
N SER A 135 13.06 5.21 31.22
CA SER A 135 12.38 4.42 30.19
C SER A 135 11.42 3.39 30.79
N PHE A 136 10.26 3.19 30.17
CA PHE A 136 9.23 2.24 30.61
C PHE A 136 9.18 1.03 29.69
N SER A 137 9.36 -0.16 30.26
CA SER A 137 9.01 -1.42 29.62
C SER A 137 7.50 -1.54 29.41
N ALA A 138 7.05 -2.48 28.57
CA ALA A 138 5.62 -2.71 28.33
C ALA A 138 4.83 -3.03 29.63
N THR A 139 5.44 -3.75 30.56
CA THR A 139 4.83 -4.10 31.86
C THR A 139 4.74 -2.88 32.77
N GLU A 140 5.77 -2.04 32.82
CA GLU A 140 5.76 -0.80 33.61
C GLU A 140 4.76 0.21 33.04
N LEU A 141 4.71 0.35 31.71
CA LEU A 141 3.72 1.17 31.04
C LEU A 141 2.30 0.68 31.32
N ASN A 142 2.06 -0.63 31.28
CA ASN A 142 0.77 -1.20 31.63
C ASN A 142 0.34 -0.85 33.06
N LYS A 143 1.26 -0.93 34.03
CA LYS A 143 1.00 -0.53 35.41
C LYS A 143 0.68 0.97 35.52
N ALA A 144 1.48 1.81 34.86
CA ALA A 144 1.28 3.26 34.86
C ALA A 144 -0.06 3.68 34.23
N LEU A 145 -0.49 3.02 33.16
CA LEU A 145 -1.80 3.25 32.54
C LEU A 145 -2.94 2.87 33.50
N LYS A 146 -2.81 1.75 34.21
CA LYS A 146 -3.81 1.30 35.20
C LYS A 146 -3.95 2.28 36.37
N GLU A 147 -2.85 2.88 36.83
CA GLU A 147 -2.84 3.88 37.90
C GLU A 147 -3.63 5.15 37.52
N VAL A 148 -3.72 5.48 36.23
CA VAL A 148 -4.52 6.61 35.70
C VAL A 148 -5.89 6.19 35.17
N GLY A 149 -6.34 4.97 35.47
CA GLY A 149 -7.69 4.48 35.12
C GLY A 149 -7.82 3.82 33.74
N LEU A 150 -6.73 3.68 32.99
CA LEU A 150 -6.72 3.02 31.68
C LEU A 150 -6.36 1.54 31.81
N SER A 151 -7.35 0.66 31.63
CA SER A 151 -7.19 -0.78 31.84
C SER A 151 -7.06 -1.56 30.53
N TYR A 152 -5.85 -1.60 29.97
CA TYR A 152 -5.53 -2.47 28.83
C TYR A 152 -4.84 -3.76 29.31
N GLY A 153 -5.02 -4.87 28.58
CA GLY A 153 -4.22 -6.08 28.80
C GLY A 153 -2.75 -5.84 28.41
N VAL A 154 -1.79 -6.49 29.09
CA VAL A 154 -0.35 -6.33 28.81
C VAL A 154 -0.02 -6.63 27.35
N ARG A 155 -0.65 -7.66 26.76
CA ARG A 155 -0.49 -8.01 25.34
C ARG A 155 -0.96 -6.88 24.40
N MET A 156 -2.03 -6.17 24.76
CA MET A 156 -2.52 -5.02 24.00
C MET A 156 -1.54 -3.85 24.07
N VAL A 157 -0.96 -3.58 25.26
CA VAL A 157 0.09 -2.55 25.41
C VAL A 157 1.31 -2.86 24.54
N GLN A 158 1.73 -4.14 24.50
CA GLN A 158 2.80 -4.55 23.60
C GLN A 158 2.42 -4.38 22.11
N ASN A 159 1.17 -4.65 21.73
CA ASN A 159 0.69 -4.42 20.37
C ASN A 159 0.70 -2.93 20.02
N PHE A 160 0.33 -2.03 20.94
CA PHE A 160 0.40 -0.58 20.74
C PHE A 160 1.83 -0.10 20.49
N ILE A 161 2.76 -0.53 21.36
CA ILE A 161 4.20 -0.22 21.20
C ILE A 161 4.68 -0.70 19.83
N PHE A 162 4.47 -1.99 19.53
CA PHE A 162 4.92 -2.59 18.28
C PHE A 162 4.35 -1.88 17.05
N ALA A 163 3.04 -1.57 17.06
CA ALA A 163 2.38 -0.92 15.94
C ALA A 163 2.94 0.47 15.65
N VAL A 164 3.14 1.30 16.69
CA VAL A 164 3.68 2.66 16.51
C VAL A 164 5.15 2.63 16.07
N GLU A 165 5.93 1.66 16.55
CA GLU A 165 7.36 1.57 16.24
C GLU A 165 7.65 0.90 14.89
N ASN A 166 6.79 -0.01 14.41
CA ASN A 166 7.09 -0.85 13.24
C ASN A 166 6.06 -0.77 12.12
N LEU A 167 4.82 -0.34 12.40
CA LEU A 167 3.70 -0.40 11.44
C LEU A 167 3.14 0.99 11.11
N GLY A 168 3.90 2.05 11.39
CA GLY A 168 3.39 3.42 11.35
C GLY A 168 2.85 3.88 10.00
N LEU A 169 3.42 3.38 8.90
CA LEU A 169 3.00 3.70 7.53
C LEU A 169 1.57 3.23 7.23
N ILE A 170 1.19 2.04 7.71
CA ILE A 170 -0.16 1.47 7.54
C ILE A 170 -1.05 1.68 8.78
N GLY A 171 -0.55 2.41 9.77
CA GLY A 171 -1.17 2.60 11.09
C GLY A 171 -2.67 2.89 11.03
N PRO A 172 -3.15 3.91 10.28
CA PRO A 172 -4.56 4.32 10.24
C PRO A 172 -5.55 3.20 9.89
N TRP A 173 -5.12 2.16 9.18
CA TRP A 173 -5.97 1.05 8.72
C TRP A 173 -5.80 -0.23 9.55
N LEU A 174 -4.94 -0.22 10.58
CA LEU A 174 -4.72 -1.38 11.44
C LEU A 174 -5.94 -1.69 12.32
N GLN A 175 -6.30 -2.97 12.37
CA GLN A 175 -7.28 -3.51 13.31
C GLN A 175 -6.58 -4.29 14.43
N ALA A 176 -7.15 -4.19 15.64
CA ALA A 176 -6.58 -4.82 16.83
C ALA A 176 -6.48 -6.35 16.69
N TYR A 177 -7.46 -6.97 16.03
CA TYR A 177 -7.48 -8.40 15.78
C TYR A 177 -6.29 -8.82 14.90
N ASP A 178 -6.16 -8.22 13.71
CA ASP A 178 -5.12 -8.58 12.73
C ASP A 178 -3.71 -8.31 13.25
N VAL A 179 -3.51 -7.17 13.94
CA VAL A 179 -2.22 -6.89 14.61
C VAL A 179 -1.88 -8.00 15.60
N ASN A 180 -2.87 -8.47 16.37
CA ASN A 180 -2.64 -9.44 17.42
C ASN A 180 -2.44 -10.88 16.92
N THR A 181 -3.11 -11.27 15.85
CA THR A 181 -3.19 -12.65 15.37
C THR A 181 -2.22 -12.95 14.24
N THR A 182 -1.95 -11.99 13.36
CA THR A 182 -1.21 -12.24 12.11
C THR A 182 -0.08 -11.24 11.86
N ILE A 183 -0.35 -9.93 11.87
CA ILE A 183 0.63 -8.92 11.43
C ILE A 183 1.84 -8.86 12.36
N ARG A 184 1.64 -8.64 13.68
CA ARG A 184 2.77 -8.57 14.61
C ARG A 184 3.56 -9.88 14.68
N PRO A 185 2.95 -11.07 14.83
CA PRO A 185 3.70 -12.32 14.83
C PRO A 185 4.55 -12.50 13.57
N THR A 186 4.00 -12.25 12.38
CA THR A 186 4.73 -12.43 11.12
C THR A 186 5.85 -11.42 10.94
N VAL A 187 5.59 -10.12 11.17
CA VAL A 187 6.61 -9.07 11.02
C VAL A 187 7.74 -9.27 12.02
N ALA A 188 7.42 -9.56 13.29
CA ALA A 188 8.44 -9.83 14.31
C ALA A 188 9.27 -11.09 13.96
N ALA A 189 8.62 -12.16 13.48
CA ALA A 189 9.32 -13.36 13.02
C ALA A 189 10.27 -13.06 11.85
N LEU A 190 9.81 -12.30 10.85
CA LEU A 190 10.65 -11.91 9.70
C LEU A 190 11.85 -11.06 10.12
N GLN A 191 11.67 -10.11 11.05
CA GLN A 191 12.76 -9.29 11.60
C GLN A 191 13.79 -10.13 12.38
N ASP A 192 13.33 -11.11 13.16
CA ASP A 192 14.20 -12.01 13.92
C ASP A 192 14.95 -12.99 13.01
N ILE A 193 14.26 -13.57 12.02
CA ILE A 193 14.86 -14.40 10.98
C ILE A 193 15.91 -13.59 10.24
N ALA A 194 15.58 -12.37 9.81
CA ALA A 194 16.52 -11.48 9.14
C ALA A 194 17.77 -11.20 9.98
N ALA A 195 17.64 -11.06 11.30
CA ALA A 195 18.79 -10.93 12.17
C ALA A 195 19.70 -12.17 12.16
N LYS A 196 19.15 -13.39 12.06
CA LYS A 196 19.94 -14.63 11.93
C LYS A 196 20.65 -14.74 10.58
N PHE A 197 20.08 -14.15 9.53
CA PHE A 197 20.67 -14.10 8.19
C PHE A 197 21.62 -12.91 7.99
N ASP A 198 21.82 -12.07 9.01
CA ASP A 198 22.58 -10.80 8.90
C ASP A 198 22.01 -9.87 7.82
N LYS A 199 20.67 -9.81 7.74
CA LYS A 199 19.87 -9.04 6.77
C LYS A 199 18.81 -8.17 7.41
N ARG A 200 19.01 -7.77 8.67
CA ARG A 200 18.00 -7.07 9.47
C ARG A 200 17.56 -5.77 8.79
N ASP A 201 18.50 -4.95 8.36
CA ASP A 201 18.20 -3.63 7.82
C ASP A 201 17.59 -3.73 6.42
N GLU A 202 18.16 -4.58 5.55
CA GLU A 202 17.64 -4.75 4.19
C GLU A 202 16.21 -5.30 4.17
N VAL A 203 15.90 -6.27 5.05
CA VAL A 203 14.54 -6.81 5.15
C VAL A 203 13.60 -5.80 5.76
N LYS A 204 14.06 -5.00 6.73
CA LYS A 204 13.24 -3.94 7.33
C LYS A 204 12.87 -2.89 6.28
N GLU A 205 13.84 -2.40 5.52
CA GLU A 205 13.62 -1.43 4.43
C GLU A 205 12.66 -2.00 3.38
N ALA A 206 12.87 -3.24 2.96
CA ALA A 206 12.00 -3.92 2.01
C ALA A 206 10.54 -4.09 2.53
N ILE A 207 10.36 -4.37 3.82
CA ILE A 207 9.02 -4.43 4.44
C ILE A 207 8.38 -3.03 4.50
N GLU A 208 9.16 -1.99 4.84
CA GLU A 208 8.67 -0.61 4.88
C GLU A 208 8.25 -0.11 3.50
N GLU A 209 8.93 -0.50 2.42
CA GLU A 209 8.50 -0.22 1.04
C GLU A 209 7.13 -0.84 0.72
N ILE A 210 6.89 -2.09 1.15
CA ILE A 210 5.58 -2.73 1.00
C ILE A 210 4.52 -1.99 1.83
N PHE A 211 4.83 -1.58 3.06
CA PHE A 211 3.89 -0.77 3.86
C PHE A 211 3.57 0.56 3.20
N LEU A 212 4.56 1.25 2.62
CA LEU A 212 4.36 2.52 1.93
C LEU A 212 3.46 2.35 0.70
N MET A 213 3.67 1.28 -0.07
CA MET A 213 2.82 0.94 -1.22
C MET A 213 1.36 0.75 -0.80
N HIS A 214 1.10 -0.10 0.20
CA HIS A 214 -0.27 -0.33 0.70
C HIS A 214 -0.89 0.94 1.29
N ALA A 215 -0.12 1.73 2.03
CA ALA A 215 -0.60 3.00 2.59
C ALA A 215 -1.02 3.97 1.48
N THR A 216 -0.21 4.11 0.44
CA THR A 216 -0.49 4.99 -0.71
C THR A 216 -1.77 4.57 -1.43
N ASP A 217 -1.97 3.28 -1.65
CA ASP A 217 -3.19 2.75 -2.29
C ASP A 217 -4.42 3.05 -1.43
N LEU A 218 -4.34 2.84 -0.11
CA LEU A 218 -5.43 3.12 0.83
C LEU A 218 -5.76 4.61 0.91
N GLU A 219 -4.75 5.49 0.92
CA GLU A 219 -4.95 6.94 0.87
C GLU A 219 -5.65 7.38 -0.42
N ALA A 220 -5.26 6.80 -1.57
CA ALA A 220 -5.92 7.07 -2.85
C ALA A 220 -7.39 6.65 -2.84
N MET A 221 -7.71 5.50 -2.24
CA MET A 221 -9.10 5.04 -2.07
C MET A 221 -9.90 5.95 -1.13
N GLU A 222 -9.31 6.41 -0.02
CA GLU A 222 -9.96 7.37 0.88
C GLU A 222 -10.24 8.70 0.19
N GLN A 223 -9.28 9.19 -0.61
CA GLN A 223 -9.44 10.40 -1.39
C GLN A 223 -10.56 10.26 -2.42
N ALA A 224 -10.58 9.16 -3.19
CA ALA A 224 -11.64 8.88 -4.15
C ALA A 224 -13.03 8.82 -3.48
N ASN A 225 -13.12 8.18 -2.30
CA ASN A 225 -14.36 8.15 -1.53
C ASN A 225 -14.80 9.53 -1.03
N SER A 226 -13.86 10.41 -0.70
CA SER A 226 -14.19 11.76 -0.24
C SER A 226 -14.88 12.59 -1.33
N GLU A 227 -14.53 12.33 -2.60
CA GLU A 227 -15.06 13.00 -3.80
C GLU A 227 -16.30 12.30 -4.38
N ALA A 228 -16.51 11.02 -4.06
CA ALA A 228 -17.63 10.23 -4.54
C ALA A 228 -18.96 10.53 -3.81
N ASP A 229 -20.06 10.29 -4.53
CA ASP A 229 -21.41 10.27 -3.96
C ASP A 229 -21.49 9.27 -2.79
N PRO A 230 -22.15 9.59 -1.66
CA PRO A 230 -22.23 8.70 -0.51
C PRO A 230 -22.71 7.27 -0.83
N ALA A 231 -23.56 7.08 -1.84
CA ALA A 231 -24.06 5.77 -2.23
C ALA A 231 -23.04 4.93 -3.01
N SER A 232 -21.98 5.55 -3.54
CA SER A 232 -20.93 4.90 -4.34
C SER A 232 -19.64 4.66 -3.57
N ARG A 233 -19.54 5.10 -2.31
CA ARG A 233 -18.34 4.93 -1.49
C ARG A 233 -18.11 3.47 -1.13
N THR A 234 -16.87 3.03 -1.21
CA THR A 234 -16.46 1.67 -0.81
C THR A 234 -15.77 1.69 0.54
N GLU A 235 -15.81 0.57 1.26
CA GLU A 235 -15.05 0.43 2.51
C GLU A 235 -13.54 0.39 2.20
N VAL A 236 -12.77 1.32 2.77
CA VAL A 236 -11.31 1.31 2.69
C VAL A 236 -10.75 0.52 3.86
N LYS A 237 -10.14 -0.64 3.56
CA LYS A 237 -9.55 -1.52 4.57
C LYS A 237 -8.26 -2.14 4.06
N LEU A 238 -7.33 -2.37 4.97
CA LEU A 238 -6.09 -3.06 4.69
C LEU A 238 -6.36 -4.52 4.29
N ASP A 239 -5.88 -4.93 3.12
CA ASP A 239 -5.84 -6.35 2.74
C ASP A 239 -4.64 -7.01 3.44
N VAL A 240 -4.89 -7.57 4.62
CA VAL A 240 -3.88 -8.23 5.44
C VAL A 240 -3.26 -9.42 4.72
N GLN A 241 -4.02 -10.17 3.93
CA GLN A 241 -3.50 -11.35 3.25
C GLN A 241 -2.53 -10.97 2.14
N SER A 242 -2.89 -9.99 1.32
CA SER A 242 -2.02 -9.43 0.29
C SER A 242 -0.75 -8.84 0.90
N LEU A 243 -0.91 -8.05 1.98
CA LEU A 243 0.21 -7.46 2.70
C LEU A 243 1.20 -8.53 3.19
N LEU A 244 0.71 -9.55 3.91
CA LEU A 244 1.54 -10.62 4.47
C LEU A 244 2.26 -11.41 3.39
N THR A 245 1.57 -11.70 2.28
CA THR A 245 2.15 -12.41 1.13
C THR A 245 3.31 -11.62 0.53
N GLN A 246 3.16 -10.31 0.36
CA GLN A 246 4.19 -9.46 -0.23
C GLN A 246 5.39 -9.24 0.70
N ILE A 247 5.18 -8.99 1.99
CA ILE A 247 6.30 -8.85 2.95
C ILE A 247 7.08 -10.16 3.10
N GLN A 248 6.40 -11.31 3.04
CA GLN A 248 7.06 -12.61 3.06
C GLN A 248 7.83 -12.85 1.76
N SER A 249 7.24 -12.53 0.61
CA SER A 249 7.90 -12.68 -0.70
C SER A 249 9.15 -11.80 -0.83
N VAL A 250 9.09 -10.54 -0.39
CA VAL A 250 10.27 -9.66 -0.44
C VAL A 250 11.36 -10.14 0.52
N SER A 251 10.98 -10.58 1.73
CA SER A 251 11.91 -11.13 2.73
C SER A 251 12.59 -12.42 2.22
N SER A 252 11.86 -13.28 1.50
CA SER A 252 12.41 -14.56 1.02
C SER A 252 13.61 -14.37 0.09
N LYS A 253 13.61 -13.29 -0.71
CA LYS A 253 14.73 -12.93 -1.60
C LYS A 253 16.00 -12.66 -0.81
N HIS A 254 15.90 -11.95 0.31
CA HIS A 254 17.04 -11.64 1.18
C HIS A 254 17.58 -12.88 1.92
N PHE A 255 16.71 -13.86 2.21
CA PHE A 255 17.13 -15.12 2.85
C PHE A 255 17.71 -16.13 1.85
N GLY A 256 17.47 -15.94 0.54
CA GLY A 256 17.75 -16.97 -0.46
C GLY A 256 16.87 -18.21 -0.24
N ILE A 257 15.62 -17.99 0.16
CA ILE A 257 14.59 -19.02 0.35
C ILE A 257 13.52 -18.80 -0.73
N ALA A 258 13.04 -19.88 -1.34
CA ALA A 258 12.00 -19.81 -2.35
C ALA A 258 10.71 -19.19 -1.75
N ALA A 259 10.04 -18.32 -2.52
CA ALA A 259 8.90 -17.55 -2.03
C ALA A 259 7.67 -18.43 -1.67
N ASP A 260 7.58 -19.64 -2.19
CA ASP A 260 6.57 -20.63 -1.84
C ASP A 260 6.90 -21.42 -0.54
N HIS A 261 8.13 -21.32 -0.04
CA HIS A 261 8.58 -21.98 1.20
C HIS A 261 8.59 -21.04 2.40
N ILE A 262 8.68 -19.72 2.18
CA ILE A 262 8.86 -18.73 3.26
C ILE A 262 7.74 -18.77 4.31
N GLU A 263 6.50 -19.05 3.91
CA GLU A 263 5.38 -19.16 4.85
C GLU A 263 5.62 -20.32 5.83
N SER A 264 6.07 -21.47 5.32
CA SER A 264 6.41 -22.62 6.17
C SER A 264 7.57 -22.31 7.11
N VAL A 265 8.58 -21.57 6.64
CA VAL A 265 9.71 -21.12 7.46
C VAL A 265 9.24 -20.20 8.59
N VAL A 266 8.38 -19.23 8.30
CA VAL A 266 7.80 -18.34 9.33
C VAL A 266 6.99 -19.13 10.34
N GLN A 267 6.14 -20.08 9.90
CA GLN A 267 5.35 -20.90 10.81
C GLN A 267 6.23 -21.81 11.69
N SER A 268 7.28 -22.42 11.13
CA SER A 268 8.23 -23.22 11.90
C SER A 268 9.01 -22.36 12.90
N TYR A 269 9.41 -21.15 12.53
CA TYR A 269 10.09 -20.23 13.43
C TYR A 269 9.18 -19.77 14.59
N LEU A 270 7.90 -19.52 14.32
CA LEU A 270 6.92 -19.18 15.36
C LEU A 270 6.73 -20.32 16.38
N GLN A 271 6.92 -21.57 15.95
CA GLN A 271 6.88 -22.74 16.84
C GLN A 271 8.20 -22.97 17.58
N ASP A 272 9.33 -22.73 16.92
CA ASP A 272 10.67 -22.84 17.50
C ASP A 272 11.58 -21.64 17.11
N PRO A 273 11.65 -20.59 17.96
CA PRO A 273 12.54 -19.45 17.71
C PRO A 273 14.04 -19.78 17.74
N LYS A 274 14.44 -20.98 18.15
CA LYS A 274 15.84 -21.43 18.12
C LYS A 274 16.25 -22.03 16.79
N LEU A 275 15.33 -22.18 15.85
CA LEU A 275 15.57 -22.72 14.52
C LEU A 275 16.82 -22.09 13.88
N SER A 276 17.71 -22.93 13.36
CA SER A 276 18.97 -22.51 12.75
C SER A 276 18.76 -22.06 11.30
N VAL A 277 19.73 -21.31 10.75
CA VAL A 277 19.69 -20.89 9.34
C VAL A 277 19.67 -22.10 8.40
N ASP A 278 20.44 -23.15 8.70
CA ASP A 278 20.52 -24.36 7.89
C ASP A 278 19.20 -25.14 7.91
N ASP A 279 18.55 -25.22 9.08
CA ASP A 279 17.23 -25.84 9.19
C ASP A 279 16.19 -25.04 8.41
N MET A 280 16.21 -23.70 8.50
CA MET A 280 15.31 -22.83 7.74
C MET A 280 15.45 -23.01 6.22
N ARG A 281 16.68 -23.15 5.72
CA ARG A 281 16.93 -23.44 4.29
C ARG A 281 16.44 -24.81 3.85
N SER A 282 16.37 -25.75 4.78
CA SER A 282 15.99 -27.15 4.54
C SER A 282 14.48 -27.40 4.69
N ILE A 283 13.70 -26.42 5.15
CA ILE A 283 12.24 -26.53 5.24
C ILE A 283 11.65 -26.59 3.82
N GLU A 284 11.03 -27.73 3.52
CA GLU A 284 10.15 -27.89 2.36
C GLU A 284 8.74 -27.37 2.67
N SER A 285 8.02 -26.91 1.65
CA SER A 285 6.66 -26.40 1.79
C SER A 285 5.71 -27.42 2.45
N ALA A 286 4.92 -26.96 3.43
CA ALA A 286 3.88 -27.76 4.09
C ALA A 286 2.76 -28.21 3.14
N ASN A 287 2.68 -27.64 1.92
CA ASN A 287 1.63 -27.91 0.93
C ASN A 287 1.74 -29.26 0.20
N LYS A 288 2.78 -30.08 0.44
CA LYS A 288 2.86 -31.43 -0.16
C LYS A 288 1.95 -32.48 0.49
N LYS A 289 1.39 -32.25 1.68
CA LYS A 289 0.60 -33.28 2.39
C LYS A 289 -0.91 -33.25 2.12
N GLU A 290 -1.46 -32.24 1.45
CA GLU A 290 -2.90 -32.18 1.11
C GLU A 290 -3.21 -32.25 -0.40
N GLN A 291 -2.22 -32.22 -1.29
CA GLN A 291 -2.43 -32.44 -2.74
C GLN A 291 -2.31 -33.91 -3.21
N GLN A 292 -2.20 -34.87 -2.28
CA GLN A 292 -2.27 -36.31 -2.60
C GLN A 292 -3.58 -36.96 -2.12
N GLN A 293 -4.72 -36.35 -2.42
CA GLN A 293 -5.98 -37.10 -2.51
C GLN A 293 -7.04 -36.45 -3.41
N ALA A 294 -6.74 -36.35 -4.71
CA ALA A 294 -7.77 -36.33 -5.75
C ALA A 294 -7.25 -37.07 -6.98
N LYS A 295 -7.45 -38.39 -7.02
CA LYS A 295 -7.39 -39.15 -8.28
C LYS A 295 -8.59 -38.73 -9.12
N GLN A 296 -8.36 -37.94 -10.19
CA GLN A 296 -9.31 -37.89 -11.30
C GLN A 296 -9.02 -39.03 -12.28
N ALA A 297 -10.07 -39.80 -12.59
CA ALA A 297 -10.07 -40.88 -13.56
C ALA A 297 -10.04 -40.35 -15.01
N PRO A 298 -9.59 -41.15 -15.99
CA PRO A 298 -9.39 -40.68 -17.37
C PRO A 298 -10.71 -40.57 -18.12
N LEU A 299 -10.92 -39.46 -18.83
CA LEU A 299 -11.98 -39.32 -19.84
C LEU A 299 -11.39 -39.64 -21.22
N ALA A 300 -11.38 -40.93 -21.55
CA ALA A 300 -11.46 -41.39 -22.93
C ALA A 300 -12.81 -42.10 -23.09
N GLY A 301 -13.72 -41.55 -23.88
CA GLY A 301 -14.94 -42.30 -24.23
C GLY A 301 -16.21 -41.54 -24.58
N MET A 302 -16.18 -40.31 -25.12
CA MET A 302 -17.28 -39.83 -25.96
C MET A 302 -16.72 -38.95 -27.08
N LEU A 303 -16.38 -39.61 -28.20
CA LEU A 303 -16.59 -39.20 -29.59
C LEU A 303 -15.75 -40.10 -30.49
N ALA A 304 -16.14 -41.39 -30.53
CA ALA A 304 -15.90 -42.19 -31.71
C ALA A 304 -16.95 -41.78 -32.75
N SER A 305 -16.52 -41.14 -33.84
CA SER A 305 -16.99 -41.33 -35.22
C SER A 305 -16.89 -40.04 -36.04
N ALA A 306 -15.75 -39.83 -36.67
CA ALA A 306 -15.69 -39.26 -38.02
C ALA A 306 -14.42 -39.75 -38.70
N LYS A 307 -14.58 -40.71 -39.61
CA LYS A 307 -13.54 -41.16 -40.56
C LYS A 307 -13.30 -40.06 -41.60
N SER A 308 -12.05 -39.87 -42.00
CA SER A 308 -11.56 -39.84 -43.40
C SER A 308 -10.08 -39.40 -43.38
N SER A 309 -9.14 -40.33 -43.48
CA SER A 309 -8.55 -40.85 -44.72
C SER A 309 -7.52 -39.91 -45.36
N ALA A 310 -6.24 -40.14 -45.07
CA ALA A 310 -5.16 -40.20 -46.06
C ALA A 310 -3.85 -40.66 -45.39
N SER A 311 -3.51 -41.93 -45.62
CA SER A 311 -2.12 -42.43 -45.69
C SER A 311 -1.67 -42.33 -47.18
N PRO A 312 -0.41 -42.58 -47.58
CA PRO A 312 0.70 -43.15 -46.79
C PRO A 312 2.10 -42.51 -46.98
N ALA A 313 2.94 -42.80 -45.98
CA ALA A 313 4.33 -43.26 -46.06
C ALA A 313 5.25 -42.82 -47.22
N ASN A 314 6.47 -42.42 -46.86
CA ASN A 314 7.61 -43.25 -47.26
C ASN A 314 8.78 -43.24 -46.26
N LYS A 315 9.43 -44.40 -46.18
CA LYS A 315 10.53 -44.77 -45.29
C LYS A 315 11.87 -44.18 -45.76
N SER A 316 12.76 -43.89 -44.81
CA SER A 316 14.19 -44.30 -44.84
C SER A 316 14.83 -43.86 -43.51
N ALA A 317 15.24 -44.81 -42.68
CA ALA A 317 16.55 -45.45 -42.66
C ALA A 317 17.51 -44.73 -41.69
N ALA A 318 18.14 -45.54 -40.86
CA ALA A 318 18.93 -45.17 -39.71
C ALA A 318 20.16 -44.31 -40.05
N SER A 319 20.50 -43.39 -39.15
CA SER A 319 21.89 -43.23 -38.73
C SER A 319 21.94 -42.75 -37.28
N LYS A 320 22.66 -43.50 -36.45
CA LYS A 320 23.22 -42.98 -35.21
C LYS A 320 24.26 -41.95 -35.61
N ALA A 321 24.05 -40.70 -35.24
CA ALA A 321 25.10 -39.69 -35.23
C ALA A 321 25.00 -38.94 -33.89
N ASP A 322 26.04 -39.15 -33.10
CA ASP A 322 26.49 -38.27 -32.04
C ASP A 322 26.30 -36.80 -32.43
N LYS A 323 25.55 -36.04 -31.62
CA LYS A 323 25.65 -34.58 -31.58
C LYS A 323 25.50 -34.11 -30.14
N GLN A 324 26.68 -33.93 -29.54
CA GLN A 324 26.98 -32.87 -28.59
C GLN A 324 26.02 -31.68 -28.76
N GLY A 325 25.32 -31.31 -27.71
CA GLY A 325 24.60 -30.05 -27.63
C GLY A 325 25.63 -28.93 -27.72
N ALA A 326 25.77 -28.34 -28.91
CA ALA A 326 26.44 -27.05 -29.04
C ALA A 326 25.58 -26.02 -28.28
N GLU A 327 26.13 -25.42 -27.24
CA GLU A 327 25.51 -24.24 -26.62
C GLU A 327 25.35 -23.16 -27.70
N ALA A 328 24.11 -22.69 -27.87
CA ALA A 328 23.80 -21.59 -28.79
C ALA A 328 24.64 -20.36 -28.43
N GLY A 329 25.25 -19.71 -29.43
CA GLY A 329 26.09 -18.53 -29.21
C GLY A 329 25.28 -17.33 -28.70
N PRO A 330 25.93 -16.24 -28.22
CA PRO A 330 25.24 -15.05 -27.72
C PRO A 330 24.26 -14.42 -28.74
N VAL A 331 24.61 -14.46 -30.03
CA VAL A 331 23.76 -13.95 -31.12
C VAL A 331 22.50 -14.81 -31.31
N ASP A 332 22.63 -16.13 -31.21
CA ASP A 332 21.51 -17.06 -31.33
C ASP A 332 20.54 -16.95 -30.13
N LYS A 333 21.08 -16.69 -28.92
CA LYS A 333 20.30 -16.44 -27.71
C LYS A 333 19.50 -15.13 -27.80
N LEU A 334 20.09 -14.07 -28.35
CA LEU A 334 19.40 -12.79 -28.54
C LEU A 334 18.32 -12.88 -29.63
N ALA A 335 18.58 -13.60 -30.72
CA ALA A 335 17.57 -13.86 -31.76
C ALA A 335 16.40 -14.69 -31.22
N ALA A 336 16.69 -15.73 -30.42
CA ALA A 336 15.66 -16.54 -29.75
C ALA A 336 14.85 -15.73 -28.72
N PHE A 337 15.49 -14.82 -27.98
CA PHE A 337 14.80 -13.87 -27.11
C PHE A 337 13.86 -12.96 -27.91
N SER A 338 14.37 -12.31 -28.95
CA SER A 338 13.57 -11.39 -29.78
C SER A 338 12.35 -12.09 -30.37
N ALA A 339 12.51 -13.32 -30.87
CA ALA A 339 11.41 -14.12 -31.41
C ALA A 339 10.35 -14.44 -30.34
N ARG A 340 10.76 -14.82 -29.12
CA ARG A 340 9.82 -15.08 -28.01
C ARG A 340 9.12 -13.82 -27.54
N LEU A 341 9.83 -12.70 -27.43
CA LEU A 341 9.24 -11.41 -27.07
C LEU A 341 8.19 -10.98 -28.09
N SER A 342 8.50 -11.08 -29.39
CA SER A 342 7.54 -10.80 -30.46
C SER A 342 6.32 -11.71 -30.37
N GLN A 343 6.50 -13.01 -30.12
CA GLN A 343 5.38 -13.94 -29.96
C GLN A 343 4.50 -13.59 -28.76
N ASN A 344 5.08 -13.25 -27.61
CA ASN A 344 4.32 -12.85 -26.43
C ASN A 344 3.48 -11.59 -26.67
N LEU A 345 4.02 -10.61 -27.40
CA LEU A 345 3.28 -9.40 -27.77
C LEU A 345 2.16 -9.71 -28.77
N VAL A 346 2.38 -10.65 -29.71
CA VAL A 346 1.32 -11.14 -30.61
C VAL A 346 0.22 -11.83 -29.82
N ASP A 347 0.56 -12.73 -28.91
CA ASP A 347 -0.40 -13.47 -28.08
C ASP A 347 -1.19 -12.52 -27.17
N LEU A 348 -0.52 -11.53 -26.58
CA LEU A 348 -1.18 -10.50 -25.78
C LEU A 348 -2.11 -9.62 -26.64
N ASN A 349 -1.70 -9.28 -27.87
CA ASN A 349 -2.52 -8.50 -28.80
C ASN A 349 -3.80 -9.22 -29.26
N VAL A 350 -3.82 -10.56 -29.21
CA VAL A 350 -5.05 -11.35 -29.46
C VAL A 350 -6.08 -11.14 -28.34
N VAL A 351 -5.62 -10.92 -27.10
CA VAL A 351 -6.49 -10.80 -25.92
C VAL A 351 -6.86 -9.34 -25.63
N VAL A 352 -5.92 -8.42 -25.80
CA VAL A 352 -6.11 -6.97 -25.61
C VAL A 352 -5.52 -6.26 -26.82
N PRO A 353 -6.28 -5.47 -27.59
CA PRO A 353 -5.73 -4.81 -28.78
C PRO A 353 -4.64 -3.78 -28.45
N LEU A 354 -3.44 -3.99 -28.99
CA LEU A 354 -2.24 -3.17 -28.75
C LEU A 354 -1.67 -2.52 -30.01
N SER A 355 -2.11 -2.93 -31.20
CA SER A 355 -1.44 -2.63 -32.48
C SER A 355 -1.32 -1.12 -32.80
N ASP A 356 -2.19 -0.29 -32.25
CA ASP A 356 -2.17 1.15 -32.41
C ASP A 356 -1.19 1.85 -31.47
N PHE A 357 -0.83 1.27 -30.32
CA PHE A 357 0.12 1.86 -29.38
C PHE A 357 1.42 1.09 -29.14
N VAL A 358 1.53 -0.20 -29.43
CA VAL A 358 2.82 -0.91 -29.38
C VAL A 358 3.54 -0.72 -30.72
N LYS A 359 4.66 0.01 -30.71
CA LYS A 359 5.45 0.34 -31.91
C LYS A 359 6.85 -0.28 -31.84
N PRO A 360 7.33 -0.90 -32.93
CA PRO A 360 8.70 -1.39 -32.97
C PRO A 360 9.69 -0.22 -32.96
N VAL A 361 10.65 -0.26 -32.03
CA VAL A 361 11.69 0.75 -31.87
C VAL A 361 12.98 0.02 -31.52
N PRO A 362 13.76 -0.43 -32.52
CA PRO A 362 14.97 -1.24 -32.32
C PRO A 362 16.03 -0.60 -31.41
N GLY A 363 15.99 0.73 -31.24
CA GLY A 363 16.90 1.47 -30.37
C GLY A 363 16.61 1.36 -28.87
N LEU A 364 15.42 0.89 -28.47
CA LEU A 364 15.07 0.70 -27.06
C LEU A 364 15.50 -0.69 -26.55
N PRO A 365 15.71 -0.86 -25.23
CA PRO A 365 16.19 -2.11 -24.62
C PRO A 365 15.47 -3.38 -25.08
N TYR A 366 14.15 -3.33 -25.26
CA TYR A 366 13.34 -4.46 -25.70
C TYR A 366 12.88 -4.36 -27.16
N GLY A 367 13.35 -3.37 -27.92
CA GLY A 367 13.03 -3.22 -29.34
C GLY A 367 11.61 -2.70 -29.64
N PHE A 368 10.88 -2.20 -28.65
CA PHE A 368 9.56 -1.59 -28.83
C PHE A 368 9.31 -0.45 -27.83
N MET A 369 8.34 0.40 -28.12
CA MET A 369 7.74 1.38 -27.20
C MET A 369 6.22 1.20 -27.13
N ALA A 370 5.60 1.73 -26.07
CA ALA A 370 4.17 1.96 -25.97
C ALA A 370 3.89 3.46 -26.22
N ASP A 371 3.46 3.84 -27.42
CA ASP A 371 3.05 5.20 -27.76
C ASP A 371 1.68 5.55 -27.16
N ILE A 372 1.36 6.83 -26.96
CA ILE A 372 0.04 7.24 -26.48
C ILE A 372 -0.99 6.96 -27.61
N PRO A 373 -2.00 6.07 -27.41
CA PRO A 373 -2.99 5.79 -28.45
C PRO A 373 -3.84 7.03 -28.71
N GLU A 374 -4.56 7.09 -29.83
CA GLU A 374 -5.48 8.21 -30.06
C GLU A 374 -6.65 8.19 -29.06
N ARG A 375 -7.21 7.01 -28.80
CA ARG A 375 -8.31 6.75 -27.86
C ARG A 375 -8.20 5.33 -27.28
N MET A 376 -8.55 5.14 -26.01
CA MET A 376 -8.60 3.81 -25.39
C MET A 376 -9.84 3.00 -25.82
N SER A 377 -10.94 3.67 -26.14
CA SER A 377 -12.21 3.07 -26.57
C SER A 377 -12.25 2.60 -28.03
N TYR A 378 -11.25 2.90 -28.85
CA TYR A 378 -11.28 2.63 -30.28
C TYR A 378 -9.99 2.00 -30.79
N LEU A 379 -10.12 1.16 -31.82
CA LEU A 379 -9.02 0.72 -32.67
C LEU A 379 -9.34 1.15 -34.12
N GLY A 380 -8.69 2.23 -34.58
CA GLY A 380 -9.11 2.93 -35.79
C GLY A 380 -10.54 3.46 -35.64
N ASP A 381 -11.44 3.03 -36.53
CA ASP A 381 -12.86 3.40 -36.50
C ASP A 381 -13.74 2.43 -35.68
N GLN A 382 -13.17 1.31 -35.22
CA GLN A 382 -13.90 0.29 -34.47
C GLN A 382 -13.97 0.64 -32.98
N LYS A 383 -15.18 0.78 -32.44
CA LYS A 383 -15.40 0.90 -30.99
C LYS A 383 -15.17 -0.45 -30.31
N LEU A 384 -14.39 -0.44 -29.24
CA LEU A 384 -14.13 -1.59 -28.37
C LEU A 384 -15.21 -1.72 -27.29
N SER A 385 -15.29 -2.90 -26.66
CA SER A 385 -16.11 -3.07 -25.46
C SER A 385 -15.50 -2.32 -24.27
N GLU A 386 -16.33 -1.99 -23.28
CA GLU A 386 -15.89 -1.34 -22.03
C GLU A 386 -14.82 -2.17 -21.30
N ASP A 387 -14.96 -3.49 -21.30
CA ASP A 387 -13.94 -4.39 -20.73
C ASP A 387 -12.58 -4.27 -21.44
N LEU A 388 -12.58 -4.19 -22.78
CA LEU A 388 -11.34 -4.06 -23.55
C LEU A 388 -10.74 -2.67 -23.42
N GLU A 389 -11.55 -1.61 -23.40
CA GLU A 389 -11.11 -0.26 -23.09
C GLU A 389 -10.43 -0.21 -21.72
N THR A 390 -11.06 -0.80 -20.71
CA THR A 390 -10.53 -0.82 -19.34
C THR A 390 -9.22 -1.62 -19.27
N LEU A 391 -9.17 -2.80 -19.90
CA LEU A 391 -7.92 -3.58 -19.99
C LEU A 391 -6.80 -2.81 -20.70
N ARG A 392 -7.11 -2.01 -21.74
CA ARG A 392 -6.11 -1.16 -22.41
C ARG A 392 -5.59 -0.04 -21.50
N VAL A 393 -6.48 0.60 -20.74
CA VAL A 393 -6.11 1.62 -19.74
C VAL A 393 -5.11 1.06 -18.72
N TYR A 394 -5.36 -0.13 -18.18
CA TYR A 394 -4.45 -0.74 -17.20
C TYR A 394 -3.18 -1.34 -17.83
N LEU A 395 -3.26 -1.86 -19.06
CA LEU A 395 -2.13 -2.52 -19.71
C LEU A 395 -1.10 -1.53 -20.28
N TRP A 396 -1.54 -0.38 -20.76
CA TRP A 396 -0.67 0.61 -21.39
C TRP A 396 0.48 1.07 -20.47
N PRO A 397 0.25 1.56 -19.23
CA PRO A 397 1.33 2.04 -18.35
C PRO A 397 2.23 0.88 -17.90
N PHE A 398 1.68 -0.32 -17.75
CA PHE A 398 2.47 -1.52 -17.50
C PHE A 398 3.50 -1.73 -18.62
N LEU A 399 3.09 -1.72 -19.89
CA LEU A 399 4.02 -1.89 -21.01
C LEU A 399 5.00 -0.71 -21.14
N ALA A 400 4.52 0.53 -21.00
CA ALA A 400 5.34 1.73 -21.14
C ALA A 400 6.51 1.76 -20.13
N THR A 401 6.29 1.29 -18.89
CA THR A 401 7.36 1.23 -17.88
C THR A 401 8.41 0.16 -18.14
N GLN A 402 8.11 -0.85 -18.96
CA GLN A 402 9.10 -1.87 -19.32
C GLN A 402 10.06 -1.38 -20.40
N THR A 403 9.64 -0.53 -21.35
CA THR A 403 10.40 -0.27 -22.58
C THR A 403 11.62 0.64 -22.41
N GLY A 404 11.78 1.26 -21.24
CA GLY A 404 12.81 2.29 -21.00
C GLY A 404 12.45 3.67 -21.56
N GLN A 405 11.30 3.84 -22.21
CA GLN A 405 10.87 5.12 -22.80
C GLN A 405 10.65 6.24 -21.76
N CYS A 406 10.56 5.90 -20.48
CA CYS A 406 10.45 6.84 -19.35
C CYS A 406 11.81 7.38 -18.87
N ASN A 407 12.91 6.97 -19.49
CA ASN A 407 14.25 7.49 -19.19
C ASN A 407 14.61 8.56 -20.25
N ALA A 408 14.85 9.79 -19.81
CA ALA A 408 15.21 10.90 -20.69
C ALA A 408 16.48 10.62 -21.52
N ASN A 409 17.42 9.82 -21.01
CA ASN A 409 18.62 9.42 -21.75
C ASN A 409 18.32 8.53 -22.95
N LEU A 410 17.14 7.89 -22.99
CA LEU A 410 16.70 7.03 -24.08
C LEU A 410 15.70 7.71 -25.02
N LEU A 411 15.25 8.93 -24.72
CA LEU A 411 14.20 9.61 -25.49
C LEU A 411 14.60 9.84 -26.95
N SER A 412 15.87 10.11 -27.23
CA SER A 412 16.38 10.27 -28.61
C SER A 412 16.36 8.98 -29.43
N LYS A 413 16.14 7.82 -28.78
CA LYS A 413 16.01 6.51 -29.45
C LYS A 413 14.54 6.18 -29.78
N CYS A 414 13.57 6.91 -29.20
CA CYS A 414 12.15 6.78 -29.50
C CYS A 414 11.81 7.40 -30.86
N ASP A 415 10.65 7.01 -31.43
CA ASP A 415 10.15 7.60 -32.67
C ASP A 415 9.78 9.08 -32.45
N PRO A 416 10.44 10.04 -33.13
CA PRO A 416 10.14 11.46 -32.97
C PRO A 416 8.73 11.85 -33.41
N GLU A 417 8.08 11.04 -34.25
CA GLU A 417 6.71 11.30 -34.71
C GLU A 417 5.64 10.75 -33.77
N SER A 418 6.03 9.95 -32.76
CA SER A 418 5.14 9.39 -31.75
C SER A 418 4.43 10.47 -30.93
N ARG A 419 3.20 10.19 -30.50
CA ARG A 419 2.45 11.12 -29.63
C ARG A 419 3.17 11.30 -28.29
N TRP A 420 3.81 10.23 -27.79
CA TRP A 420 4.65 10.23 -26.60
C TRP A 420 5.77 11.28 -26.67
N VAL A 421 6.60 11.24 -27.71
CA VAL A 421 7.74 12.17 -27.85
C VAL A 421 7.24 13.60 -28.07
N LYS A 422 6.20 13.78 -28.90
CA LYS A 422 5.59 15.10 -29.13
C LYS A 422 5.02 15.71 -27.85
N ALA A 423 4.34 14.91 -27.03
CA ALA A 423 3.77 15.34 -25.77
C ALA A 423 4.85 15.74 -24.76
N ILE A 424 5.96 15.00 -24.68
CA ILE A 424 7.10 15.35 -23.83
C ILE A 424 7.77 16.65 -24.29
N GLN A 425 7.98 16.82 -25.59
CA GLN A 425 8.57 18.04 -26.17
C GLN A 425 7.70 19.28 -25.98
N ALA A 426 6.38 19.11 -25.91
CA ALA A 426 5.43 20.19 -25.63
C ALA A 426 5.42 20.64 -24.15
N GLY A 427 6.00 19.84 -23.25
CA GLY A 427 6.15 20.15 -21.83
C GLY A 427 5.23 19.34 -20.92
N VAL A 428 5.51 19.41 -19.61
CA VAL A 428 4.88 18.55 -18.59
C VAL A 428 3.36 18.68 -18.54
N ASP A 429 2.80 19.88 -18.74
CA ASP A 429 1.36 20.09 -18.68
C ASP A 429 0.64 19.48 -19.89
N THR A 430 1.19 19.63 -21.09
CA THR A 430 0.65 18.99 -22.30
C THR A 430 0.74 17.47 -22.20
N PHE A 431 1.87 16.95 -21.72
CA PHE A 431 2.03 15.52 -21.46
C PHE A 431 0.97 14.98 -20.50
N ARG A 432 0.75 15.67 -19.37
CA ARG A 432 -0.28 15.30 -18.40
C ARG A 432 -1.68 15.34 -18.97
N GLN A 433 -1.99 16.33 -19.80
CA GLN A 433 -3.29 16.43 -20.47
C GLN A 433 -3.49 15.24 -21.41
N GLU A 434 -2.51 14.91 -22.25
CA GLU A 434 -2.59 13.77 -23.17
C GLU A 434 -2.79 12.43 -22.42
N CYS A 435 -2.14 12.26 -21.27
CA CYS A 435 -2.37 11.11 -20.39
C CYS A 435 -3.78 11.11 -19.81
N THR A 436 -4.24 12.24 -19.26
CA THR A 436 -5.54 12.38 -18.60
C THR A 436 -6.69 12.09 -19.57
N ASP A 437 -6.62 12.61 -20.80
CA ASP A 437 -7.63 12.41 -21.84
C ASP A 437 -7.81 10.93 -22.24
N ARG A 438 -6.85 10.07 -21.87
CA ARG A 438 -6.84 8.63 -22.15
C ARG A 438 -6.84 7.78 -20.89
N ALA A 439 -7.20 8.37 -19.75
CA ALA A 439 -7.24 7.71 -18.44
C ALA A 439 -5.90 7.06 -18.03
N ILE A 440 -4.78 7.57 -18.54
CA ILE A 440 -3.44 7.12 -18.13
C ILE A 440 -3.04 7.89 -16.87
N LEU A 441 -2.66 7.16 -15.82
CA LEU A 441 -2.26 7.77 -14.55
C LEU A 441 -0.86 8.39 -14.62
N CYS A 442 -0.81 9.71 -14.40
CA CYS A 442 0.41 10.51 -14.47
C CYS A 442 0.44 11.58 -13.36
N GLY A 443 1.57 11.70 -12.66
CA GLY A 443 1.78 12.66 -11.58
C GLY A 443 1.95 14.11 -12.04
N LYS A 444 1.94 15.04 -11.07
CA LYS A 444 2.13 16.47 -11.33
C LYS A 444 3.47 16.81 -12.00
N ASN A 445 4.49 15.99 -11.77
CA ASN A 445 5.83 16.07 -12.33
C ASN A 445 6.00 15.27 -13.65
N GLY A 446 4.92 14.74 -14.22
CA GLY A 446 4.98 13.96 -15.46
C GLY A 446 5.50 12.51 -15.30
N GLN A 447 5.60 12.01 -14.07
CA GLN A 447 5.92 10.59 -13.82
C GLN A 447 4.70 9.70 -14.05
N LEU A 448 4.89 8.63 -14.82
CA LEU A 448 3.88 7.57 -14.95
C LEU A 448 3.89 6.68 -13.71
N TYR A 449 2.70 6.27 -13.27
CA TYR A 449 2.54 5.32 -12.18
C TYR A 449 2.01 3.99 -12.68
N VAL A 450 2.57 2.91 -12.15
CA VAL A 450 1.96 1.58 -12.19
C VAL A 450 1.72 1.19 -10.74
N THR A 451 0.45 1.01 -10.39
CA THR A 451 -0.02 0.65 -9.05
C THR A 451 -0.44 -0.81 -8.99
N SER A 452 -0.68 -1.31 -7.77
CA SER A 452 -1.21 -2.65 -7.54
C SER A 452 -2.53 -2.90 -8.29
N ASP A 453 -3.39 -1.89 -8.46
CA ASP A 453 -4.63 -1.99 -9.24
C ASP A 453 -4.41 -2.42 -10.69
N HIS A 454 -3.32 -1.96 -11.32
CA HIS A 454 -2.98 -2.39 -12.67
C HIS A 454 -2.67 -3.87 -12.71
N TYR A 455 -1.89 -4.36 -11.74
CA TYR A 455 -1.61 -5.78 -11.61
C TYR A 455 -2.86 -6.58 -11.26
N GLY A 456 -3.66 -6.14 -10.29
CA GLY A 456 -4.89 -6.80 -9.87
C GLY A 456 -5.89 -6.93 -11.00
N TYR A 457 -6.10 -5.86 -11.77
CA TYR A 457 -7.04 -5.86 -12.89
C TYR A 457 -6.56 -6.75 -14.05
N LEU A 458 -5.28 -6.66 -14.42
CA LEU A 458 -4.72 -7.44 -15.51
C LEU A 458 -4.60 -8.93 -15.18
N PHE A 459 -4.14 -9.27 -13.98
CA PHE A 459 -4.00 -10.66 -13.53
C PHE A 459 -5.32 -11.29 -13.08
N GLY A 460 -6.35 -10.47 -12.79
CA GLY A 460 -7.71 -10.94 -12.55
C GLY A 460 -8.37 -11.53 -13.81
N ASN A 461 -7.92 -11.15 -15.00
CA ASN A 461 -8.36 -11.76 -16.26
C ASN A 461 -7.45 -12.94 -16.64
N ALA A 462 -7.98 -14.16 -16.62
CA ALA A 462 -7.18 -15.38 -16.84
C ALA A 462 -6.51 -15.47 -18.23
N ALA A 463 -7.06 -14.85 -19.27
CA ALA A 463 -6.44 -14.83 -20.59
C ALA A 463 -5.25 -13.84 -20.62
N VAL A 464 -5.46 -12.64 -20.07
CA VAL A 464 -4.43 -11.60 -19.95
C VAL A 464 -3.31 -12.04 -19.02
N ALA A 465 -3.64 -12.61 -17.86
CA ALA A 465 -2.68 -13.12 -16.87
C ALA A 465 -1.69 -14.13 -17.47
N ARG A 466 -2.17 -15.05 -18.33
CA ARG A 466 -1.32 -16.03 -19.01
C ARG A 466 -0.35 -15.37 -19.97
N CYS A 467 -0.83 -14.46 -20.83
CA CYS A 467 0.01 -13.74 -21.79
C CYS A 467 1.02 -12.83 -21.09
N LEU A 468 0.60 -12.11 -20.04
CA LEU A 468 1.47 -11.24 -19.26
C LEU A 468 2.52 -12.01 -18.47
N SER A 469 2.18 -13.16 -17.89
CA SER A 469 3.16 -14.01 -17.19
C SER A 469 4.27 -14.45 -18.15
N ALA A 470 3.91 -14.89 -19.36
CA ALA A 470 4.87 -15.29 -20.39
C ALA A 470 5.74 -14.11 -20.86
N LEU A 471 5.14 -12.93 -21.06
CA LEU A 471 5.84 -11.71 -21.40
C LEU A 471 6.84 -11.32 -20.31
N MET A 472 6.41 -11.26 -19.05
CA MET A 472 7.24 -10.91 -17.90
C MET A 472 8.41 -11.87 -17.72
N GLN A 473 8.16 -13.18 -17.86
CA GLN A 473 9.22 -14.18 -17.81
C GLN A 473 10.29 -13.90 -18.88
N THR A 474 9.84 -13.60 -20.11
CA THR A 474 10.75 -13.31 -21.22
C THR A 474 11.57 -12.04 -20.97
N LEU A 475 10.94 -10.96 -20.50
CA LEU A 475 11.63 -9.72 -20.13
C LEU A 475 12.64 -9.93 -18.98
N ALA A 476 12.27 -10.73 -17.96
CA ALA A 476 13.14 -11.05 -16.84
C ALA A 476 14.39 -11.84 -17.29
N GLU A 477 14.21 -12.83 -18.17
CA GLU A 477 15.33 -13.60 -18.75
C GLU A 477 16.31 -12.69 -19.51
N PHE A 478 15.80 -11.69 -20.24
CA PHE A 478 16.65 -10.71 -20.91
C PHE A 478 17.44 -9.84 -19.95
N ASN A 479 16.79 -9.35 -18.88
CA ASN A 479 17.48 -8.55 -17.87
C ASN A 479 18.61 -9.32 -17.18
N ILE A 480 18.47 -10.63 -17.00
CA ILE A 480 19.51 -11.49 -16.44
C ILE A 480 20.65 -11.68 -17.46
N ALA A 481 20.34 -11.78 -18.75
CA ALA A 481 21.32 -12.00 -19.81
C ALA A 481 22.14 -10.75 -20.18
N VAL A 482 21.59 -9.56 -20.00
CA VAL A 482 22.24 -8.27 -20.30
C VAL A 482 22.94 -7.75 -19.04
N GLN A 483 24.28 -7.70 -19.04
CA GLN A 483 25.13 -7.27 -17.91
C GLN A 483 24.78 -5.84 -17.43
N GLU A 484 24.76 -5.62 -16.11
CA GLU A 484 24.40 -4.34 -15.45
C GLU A 484 25.17 -3.12 -15.98
N ASP A 485 26.46 -3.26 -16.31
CA ASP A 485 27.33 -2.17 -16.83
C ASP A 485 26.89 -1.61 -18.21
N SER A 486 25.94 -2.23 -18.89
CA SER A 486 25.42 -1.78 -20.19
C SER A 486 24.10 -1.00 -20.12
N ARG A 487 23.55 -0.79 -18.91
CA ARG A 487 22.28 -0.09 -18.71
C ARG A 487 22.50 1.42 -18.58
N GLU A 488 21.76 2.19 -19.39
CA GLU A 488 21.73 3.65 -19.28
C GLU A 488 21.16 4.07 -17.92
N ALA A 489 21.87 4.94 -17.19
CA ALA A 489 21.41 5.47 -15.92
C ALA A 489 20.04 6.13 -16.06
N TYR A 490 19.16 5.92 -15.08
CA TYR A 490 17.83 6.50 -15.10
C TYR A 490 17.89 8.03 -14.93
N LYS A 491 17.24 8.75 -15.85
CA LYS A 491 16.99 10.18 -15.76
C LYS A 491 15.49 10.44 -15.97
N PRO A 492 14.80 11.14 -15.04
CA PRO A 492 13.40 11.52 -15.23
C PRO A 492 13.17 12.32 -16.51
N LEU A 493 12.00 12.16 -17.14
CA LEU A 493 11.61 12.89 -18.36
C LEU A 493 11.52 14.40 -18.15
N PHE A 494 11.07 14.82 -16.97
CA PHE A 494 10.95 16.20 -16.56
C PHE A 494 11.73 16.37 -15.25
N THR A 495 12.50 17.45 -15.14
CA THR A 495 13.10 17.90 -13.88
C THR A 495 12.20 18.99 -13.31
N GLU A 496 11.93 18.94 -12.00
CA GLU A 496 11.07 19.91 -11.29
C GLU A 496 11.42 21.37 -11.56
#